data_AF-W5PGZ5-F1
#
_entry.id   AF-W5PGZ5-F1
#
_cell.length_a   1.000
_cell.length_b   1.000
_cell.length_c   1.000
_cell.angle_alpha   90.00
_cell.angle_beta   90.00
_cell.angle_gamma   90.00
#
_symmetry.space_group_name_H-M   'P 1'
#
loop_
_entity.id
_entity.type
_entity.pdbx_description
1 polymer ?
#
loop_
_entity_poly.entity_id
_entity_poly.type
_entity_poly.pdbx_seq_one_letter_code
_entity_poly.pdbx_strand_id
1 'polypeptide(L)' 'FQVDCYKGVTGTIYEYGALTLNGEEYIQFKQYAGKHVLFVNVATY' A
#
# COMPACT_ATOMS: atom_id res chain seq x y z
N PHE A 1 26.32 -1.22 -1.04
CA PHE A 1 25.05 -1.54 -0.36
C PHE A 1 24.11 -2.12 -1.40
N GLN A 2 23.77 -3.41 -1.29
CA GLN A 2 22.79 -4.05 -2.15
C GLN A 2 21.42 -3.79 -1.52
N VAL A 3 20.62 -2.93 -2.15
CA VAL A 3 19.20 -2.81 -1.81
C VAL A 3 18.52 -4.08 -2.33
N ASP A 4 17.98 -4.89 -1.44
CA ASP A 4 17.10 -6.00 -1.80
C ASP A 4 15.78 -5.42 -2.31
N CYS A 5 15.78 -4.99 -3.57
CA CYS A 5 14.56 -4.73 -4.30
C CYS A 5 13.85 -6.07 -4.50
N TYR A 6 12.75 -6.29 -3.78
CA TYR A 6 11.86 -7.42 -4.00
C TYR A 6 11.39 -7.40 -5.46
N LYS A 7 12.00 -8.27 -6.29
CA LYS A 7 11.69 -8.36 -7.71
C LYS A 7 10.27 -8.89 -7.88
N GLY A 8 9.39 -8.01 -8.32
CA GLY A 8 8.11 -8.34 -8.94
C GLY A 8 7.14 -9.07 -8.02
N VAL A 9 6.54 -8.34 -7.07
CA VAL A 9 5.31 -8.84 -6.46
C VAL A 9 4.21 -8.75 -7.51
N THR A 10 3.85 -9.90 -8.08
CA THR A 10 2.72 -10.00 -9.03
C THR A 10 1.42 -9.68 -8.29
N GLY A 11 0.57 -8.85 -8.87
CA GLY A 11 -0.73 -8.49 -8.29
C GLY A 11 -1.07 -7.02 -8.46
N THR A 12 -2.27 -6.63 -8.03
CA THR A 12 -2.71 -5.24 -7.98
C THR A 12 -2.80 -4.74 -6.56
N ILE A 13 -2.84 -3.42 -6.36
CA ILE A 13 -3.04 -2.82 -5.03
C ILE A 13 -4.30 -3.35 -4.33
N TYR A 14 -5.30 -3.83 -5.08
CA TYR A 14 -6.58 -4.32 -4.56
C TYR A 14 -6.48 -5.67 -3.84
N GLU A 15 -5.35 -6.34 -3.91
CA GLU A 15 -5.06 -7.56 -3.14
C GLU A 15 -4.49 -7.26 -1.75
N TYR A 16 -4.19 -5.99 -1.48
CA TYR A 16 -3.56 -5.53 -0.23
C TYR A 16 -4.53 -4.69 0.59
N GLY A 17 -4.11 -4.40 1.82
CA GLY A 17 -4.76 -3.47 2.72
C GLY A 17 -3.76 -2.91 3.72
N ALA A 18 -4.16 -1.89 4.46
CA ALA A 18 -3.34 -1.25 5.47
C ALA A 18 -4.14 -0.99 6.75
N LEU A 19 -3.43 -0.97 7.88
CA LEU A 19 -3.97 -0.48 9.14
C LEU A 19 -4.00 1.05 9.09
N THR A 20 -5.07 1.65 9.57
CA THR A 20 -5.17 3.10 9.74
C THR A 20 -4.07 3.61 10.68
N LEU A 21 -3.74 4.90 10.58
CA LEU A 21 -2.67 5.51 11.37
C LEU A 21 -2.89 5.42 12.89
N ASN A 22 -4.15 5.38 13.34
CA ASN A 22 -4.51 5.18 14.75
C ASN A 22 -4.49 3.71 15.18
N GLY A 23 -4.27 2.77 14.26
CA GLY A 23 -4.17 1.35 14.56
C GLY A 23 -5.51 0.64 14.78
N GLU A 24 -6.64 1.33 14.63
CA GLU A 24 -7.95 0.81 15.02
C GLU A 24 -8.63 -0.02 13.93
N GLU A 25 -8.36 0.28 12.65
CA GLU A 25 -9.08 -0.32 11.54
C GLU A 25 -8.14 -0.83 10.45
N TYR A 26 -8.40 -2.05 9.96
CA TYR A 26 -7.74 -2.60 8.79
C TYR A 26 -8.58 -2.36 7.52
N ILE A 27 -8.05 -1.55 6.62
CA ILE A 27 -8.70 -1.13 5.37
C ILE A 27 -8.19 -1.99 4.22
N GLN A 28 -9.05 -2.84 3.66
CA GLN A 28 -8.76 -3.55 2.40
C GLN A 28 -8.87 -2.59 1.22
N PHE A 29 -7.84 -2.50 0.37
CA PHE A 29 -7.84 -1.55 -0.76
C PHE A 29 -8.82 -1.92 -1.86
N LYS A 30 -9.27 -3.17 -1.93
CA LYS A 30 -10.31 -3.63 -2.87
C LYS A 30 -11.55 -2.76 -2.88
N GLN A 31 -11.91 -2.14 -1.75
CA GLN A 31 -13.06 -1.24 -1.64
C GLN A 31 -12.92 0.05 -2.48
N TYR A 32 -11.71 0.39 -2.92
CA TYR A 32 -11.44 1.54 -3.79
C TYR A 32 -11.31 1.16 -5.28
N ALA A 33 -11.69 -0.06 -5.66
CA ALA A 33 -11.74 -0.45 -7.07
C ALA A 33 -12.62 0.51 -7.89
N GLY A 34 -12.09 1.00 -9.02
CA GLY A 34 -12.76 1.99 -9.86
C GLY A 34 -12.64 3.45 -9.40
N LYS A 35 -11.93 3.73 -8.31
CA LYS A 35 -11.61 5.10 -7.85
C LYS A 35 -10.14 5.43 -8.13
N HIS A 36 -9.82 6.72 -8.26
CA HIS A 36 -8.43 7.19 -8.28
C HIS A 36 -7.84 7.13 -6.87
N VAL A 37 -6.66 6.53 -6.74
CA VAL A 37 -5.94 6.36 -5.47
C VAL A 37 -4.56 7.00 -5.60
N LEU A 38 -4.21 7.88 -4.66
CA LEU A 38 -2.91 8.54 -4.58
C LEU A 38 -2.03 7.84 -3.54
N PHE A 39 -0.89 7.29 -3.97
CA PHE A 39 0.15 6.78 -3.07
C PHE A 39 1.21 7.85 -2.89
N VAL A 40 1.41 8.28 -1.64
CA VAL A 40 2.44 9.26 -1.27
C VAL A 40 3.50 8.55 -0.43
N ASN A 41 4.75 8.58 -0.89
CA ASN A 41 5.88 8.13 -0.09
C ASN A 41 6.34 9.29 0.81
N VAL A 42 5.91 9.28 2.07
CA VAL A 42 6.35 10.27 3.06
C VAL A 42 7.66 9.77 3.68
N ALA A 43 8.80 10.25 3.17
CA ALA A 43 10.08 10.04 3.83
C ALA A 43 10.28 11.12 4.92
N THR A 44 10.35 10.72 6.18
CA THR A 44 10.82 11.60 7.27
C THR A 44 12.34 11.59 7.29
N TYR A 45 12.97 12.78 7.27
CA TYR A 45 14.42 12.97 7.37
C TYR A 45 14.95 12.70 8.78
#